data_AF-M7W5P7-F1
#
_entry.id   AF-M7W5P7-F1
#
_cell.length_a   1.000
_cell.length_b   1.000
_cell.length_c   1.000
_cell.angle_alpha   90.00
_cell.angle_beta   90.00
_cell.angle_gamma   90.00
#
_symmetry.space_group_name_H-M   'P 1'
#
loop_
_entity.id
_entity.type
_entity.pdbx_description
1 polymer ?
#
loop_
_entity_poly.entity_id
_entity_poly.type
_entity_poly.pdbx_seq_one_letter_code
_entity_poly.pdbx_strand_id
1 'polypeptide(L)'
;MSNENESCEKEKKVGKHQPGKSLVEEFIPFKMEVSPFKPRLYSYWMDASRWSSKMLEKMLIKKDMRGIGNRMKILSVTGPEFMKIDSKFNVKLGAELQEWRNLLAYRDECRKASAACILQRAIRSRQKVKDSKKYIYCSKIVNEIISTEQTYVQQLDVVVDLIMKPLKKINKQEEIITEEQMKLIFYGLANIQATNHALLDNLIESCTNYSQKTCVGKIFLEFTPFLKMYSDYCRIYNNISDMVCVTLKPPHPFAKFIGDQMKHAPVGLRHHTLTSLLITPVQRLPRYKLLLTDLLRHYNWEHPDYYDLKKAQEEVNKVATYVNEMSRMQESTEMTLYLTNITKGVPEGLNICEPGRIFMSRNDVTLYETIIKTHTVMISDASNEAEDYCDIDGDHNLVQKEVDFPEIVESQVTVVLFNDIVLLLTADVAASIWNVGLKLFSSVGLAKEQKYEGFYYYKHFKLCKVNIEKAQETCVQIEFNEKELKSMQLKFIDEKTRDDWFEIAVDYCEQQKKLEKSLEERRNGLFLRNIQDEILRRNTSKK
;
A
#
# COMPACT_ATOMS: atom_id res chain seq x y z
N MET A 1 -45.36 -5.22 61.20
CA MET A 1 -44.99 -4.10 60.31
C MET A 1 -43.49 -4.15 60.10
N SER A 2 -43.14 -4.95 59.12
CA SER A 2 -41.82 -5.16 58.55
C SER A 2 -42.00 -4.84 57.07
N ASN A 3 -41.15 -3.95 56.56
CA ASN A 3 -40.92 -3.57 55.16
C ASN A 3 -40.80 -2.05 55.10
N GLU A 4 -39.57 -1.55 54.91
CA GLU A 4 -39.29 -0.39 54.06
C GLU A 4 -37.79 -0.04 53.90
N ASN A 5 -36.85 -0.80 54.48
CA ASN A 5 -35.41 -0.47 54.38
C ASN A 5 -34.54 -1.46 53.57
N GLU A 6 -35.12 -2.27 52.67
CA GLU A 6 -34.33 -3.22 51.84
C GLU A 6 -34.34 -2.93 50.33
N SER A 7 -34.92 -1.81 49.87
CA SER A 7 -35.14 -1.54 48.44
C SER A 7 -34.32 -0.40 47.83
N CYS A 8 -33.17 -0.01 48.41
CA CYS A 8 -32.35 1.08 47.84
C CYS A 8 -30.82 0.86 47.82
N GLU A 9 -30.36 -0.39 47.65
CA GLU A 9 -28.92 -0.69 47.42
C GLU A 9 -28.66 -1.61 46.21
N LYS A 10 -29.59 -1.68 45.26
CA LYS A 10 -29.40 -2.43 44.00
C LYS A 10 -29.64 -1.56 42.77
N GLU A 11 -28.91 -0.44 42.66
CA GLU A 11 -28.78 0.27 41.38
C GLU A 11 -27.30 0.33 40.93
N LYS A 12 -27.03 -0.45 39.87
CA LYS A 12 -26.02 -0.22 38.82
C LYS A 12 -24.54 -0.17 39.23
N LYS A 13 -23.97 -1.33 39.53
CA LYS A 13 -22.60 -1.63 39.08
C LYS A 13 -22.62 -1.79 37.56
N VAL A 14 -22.44 -0.68 36.82
CA VAL A 14 -22.12 -0.75 35.38
C VAL A 14 -20.76 -1.42 35.28
N GLY A 15 -20.72 -2.66 34.79
CA GLY A 15 -19.48 -3.42 34.64
C GLY A 15 -18.46 -2.61 33.84
N LYS A 16 -17.25 -2.49 34.35
CA LYS A 16 -16.12 -2.02 33.55
C LYS A 16 -15.55 -3.25 32.83
N HIS A 17 -15.09 -3.07 31.59
CA HIS A 17 -14.31 -4.08 30.86
C HIS A 17 -13.23 -4.66 31.78
N GLN A 18 -13.18 -5.99 31.90
CA GLN A 18 -12.22 -6.68 32.77
C GLN A 18 -11.04 -7.15 31.89
N PRO A 19 -9.80 -6.70 32.16
CA PRO A 19 -8.64 -7.03 31.36
C PRO A 19 -8.47 -8.53 31.14
N GLY A 20 -8.20 -8.92 29.89
CA GLY A 20 -7.94 -10.31 29.48
C GLY A 20 -9.10 -11.30 29.62
N LYS A 21 -10.34 -10.86 29.87
CA LYS A 21 -11.51 -11.76 29.91
C LYS A 21 -12.19 -11.88 28.55
N SER A 22 -12.69 -13.09 28.26
CA SER A 22 -13.48 -13.38 27.07
C SER A 22 -14.74 -12.52 27.01
N LEU A 23 -14.99 -11.92 25.85
CA LEU A 23 -16.13 -11.05 25.55
C LEU A 23 -17.35 -11.81 25.02
N VAL A 24 -17.35 -13.14 25.10
CA VAL A 24 -18.50 -13.99 24.72
C VAL A 24 -19.65 -13.83 25.72
N GLU A 25 -19.35 -13.72 27.02
CA GLU A 25 -20.37 -13.68 28.09
C GLU A 25 -20.75 -12.26 28.50
N GLU A 26 -19.80 -11.33 28.57
CA GLU A 26 -20.02 -9.92 28.94
C GLU A 26 -19.48 -8.99 27.86
N PHE A 27 -20.38 -8.37 27.09
CA PHE A 27 -20.03 -7.33 26.12
C PHE A 27 -20.54 -5.97 26.59
N ILE A 28 -19.63 -5.09 26.97
CA ILE A 28 -19.96 -3.73 27.42
C ILE A 28 -19.38 -2.76 26.41
N PRO A 29 -20.21 -2.12 25.56
CA PRO A 29 -19.72 -1.20 24.53
C PRO A 29 -18.83 -0.13 25.14
N PHE A 30 -17.65 0.05 24.56
CA PHE A 30 -16.74 1.11 24.97
C PHE A 30 -17.40 2.48 24.81
N LYS A 31 -17.26 3.32 25.85
CA LYS A 31 -17.73 4.70 25.85
C LYS A 31 -16.56 5.62 26.20
N MET A 32 -16.14 6.42 25.22
CA MET A 32 -15.06 7.38 25.38
C MET A 32 -15.58 8.73 25.90
N GLU A 33 -14.92 9.27 26.91
CA GLU A 33 -15.16 10.64 27.39
C GLU A 33 -14.18 11.61 26.73
N VAL A 34 -14.71 12.65 26.07
CA VAL A 34 -13.88 13.64 25.35
C VAL A 34 -13.73 14.89 26.20
N SER A 35 -12.51 15.16 26.66
CA SER A 35 -12.16 16.38 27.38
C SER A 35 -12.38 17.62 26.49
N PRO A 36 -12.81 18.77 27.04
CA PRO A 36 -12.95 20.00 26.28
C PRO A 36 -11.62 20.44 25.65
N PHE A 37 -11.68 20.91 24.40
CA PHE A 37 -10.51 21.44 23.68
C PHE A 37 -9.96 22.70 24.37
N LYS A 38 -8.68 22.68 24.76
CA LYS A 38 -7.99 23.82 25.36
C LYS A 38 -7.16 24.54 24.29
N PRO A 39 -7.57 25.75 23.84
CA PRO A 39 -6.82 26.51 22.85
C PRO A 39 -5.53 27.07 23.42
N ARG A 40 -4.55 27.33 22.55
CA ARG A 40 -3.36 28.10 22.93
C ARG A 40 -3.75 29.51 23.38
N LEU A 41 -3.21 29.92 24.52
CA LEU A 41 -3.36 31.27 25.04
C LEU A 41 -2.31 32.17 24.40
N TYR A 42 -2.74 33.35 23.92
CA TYR A 42 -1.86 34.35 23.33
C TYR A 42 -1.97 35.65 24.12
N SER A 43 -0.83 36.29 24.37
CA SER A 43 -0.79 37.63 24.97
C SER A 43 -0.88 38.71 23.88
N TYR A 44 -1.65 39.76 24.17
CA TYR A 44 -1.81 40.93 23.29
C TYR A 44 -1.46 42.21 24.05
N TRP A 45 -0.41 42.16 24.87
CA TRP A 45 0.00 43.30 25.70
C TRP A 45 0.37 44.56 24.89
N MET A 46 0.69 44.43 23.59
CA MET A 46 0.95 45.54 22.66
C MET A 46 -0.32 46.17 22.06
N ASP A 47 -1.51 45.61 22.33
CA ASP A 47 -2.78 46.12 21.82
C ASP A 47 -3.27 47.30 22.68
N ALA A 48 -2.88 48.51 22.27
CA ALA A 48 -3.27 49.75 22.93
C ALA A 48 -4.79 49.96 22.93
N SER A 49 -5.57 49.30 22.07
CA SER A 49 -7.04 49.34 22.13
C SER A 49 -7.63 48.74 23.40
N ARG A 50 -6.83 48.03 24.20
CA ARG A 50 -7.27 47.40 25.46
C ARG A 50 -6.49 47.88 26.69
N TRP A 51 -5.64 48.89 26.54
CA TRP A 51 -4.89 49.41 27.68
C TRP A 51 -5.78 50.24 28.60
N SER A 52 -5.76 49.89 29.88
CA SER A 52 -6.22 50.79 30.94
C SER A 52 -5.29 51.99 31.06
N SER A 53 -5.74 53.06 31.73
CA SER A 53 -4.91 54.23 31.98
C SER A 53 -3.59 53.89 32.70
N LYS A 54 -3.63 52.94 33.64
CA LYS A 54 -2.43 52.40 34.32
C LYS A 54 -1.49 51.66 33.38
N MET A 55 -2.00 50.93 32.40
CA MET A 55 -1.16 50.24 31.41
C MET A 55 -0.52 51.26 30.46
N LEU A 56 -1.27 52.26 30.00
CA LEU A 56 -0.75 53.33 29.16
C LEU A 56 0.38 54.10 29.87
N GLU A 57 0.19 54.50 31.13
CA GLU A 57 1.23 55.12 31.96
C GLU A 57 2.50 54.25 31.99
N LYS A 58 2.37 52.97 32.32
CA LYS A 58 3.51 52.03 32.36
C LYS A 58 4.24 51.96 31.01
N MET A 59 3.50 51.95 29.91
CA MET A 59 4.06 51.84 28.57
C MET A 59 4.79 53.14 28.14
N LEU A 60 4.25 54.29 28.52
CA LEU A 60 4.91 55.59 28.31
C LEU A 60 6.18 55.73 29.17
N ILE A 61 6.16 55.27 30.43
CA ILE A 61 7.35 55.24 31.30
C ILE A 61 8.45 54.36 30.69
N LYS A 62 8.09 53.21 30.09
CA LYS A 62 9.04 52.33 29.39
C LYS A 62 9.68 52.95 28.14
N LYS A 63 9.08 54.02 27.60
CA LYS A 63 9.60 54.80 26.46
C LYS A 63 10.25 56.10 26.93
N ASP A 64 10.68 56.17 28.19
CA ASP A 64 11.31 57.32 28.83
C ASP A 64 10.43 58.60 28.88
N MET A 65 9.11 58.47 28.68
CA MET A 65 8.15 59.58 28.74
C MET A 65 7.44 59.64 30.11
N ARG A 66 8.19 59.64 31.21
CA ARG A 66 7.63 59.54 32.58
C ARG A 66 6.71 60.72 32.93
N GLY A 67 7.12 61.95 32.63
CA GLY A 67 6.32 63.16 32.92
C GLY A 67 4.99 63.18 32.16
N ILE A 68 4.99 62.77 30.88
CA ILE A 68 3.78 62.64 30.07
C ILE A 68 2.90 61.49 30.58
N GLY A 69 3.49 60.35 30.94
CA GLY A 69 2.77 59.19 31.48
C GLY A 69 1.99 59.51 32.73
N ASN A 70 2.60 60.24 33.69
CA ASN A 70 1.93 60.68 34.91
C ASN A 70 0.77 61.63 34.61
N ARG A 71 0.95 62.61 33.72
CA ARG A 71 -0.09 63.55 33.30
C ARG A 71 -1.27 62.84 32.61
N MET A 72 -0.99 61.90 31.70
CA MET A 72 -2.01 61.08 31.03
C MET A 72 -2.85 60.27 32.02
N LYS A 73 -2.22 59.76 33.08
CA LYS A 73 -2.94 59.04 34.14
C LYS A 73 -3.81 59.94 35.01
N ILE A 74 -3.34 61.14 35.35
CA ILE A 74 -4.15 62.14 36.07
C ILE A 74 -5.39 62.48 35.25
N LEU A 75 -5.21 62.65 33.93
CA LEU A 75 -6.30 62.85 32.98
C LEU A 75 -7.13 61.59 32.70
N SER A 76 -6.82 60.46 33.35
CA SER A 76 -7.49 59.16 33.19
C SER A 76 -7.55 58.65 31.74
N VAL A 77 -6.61 59.06 30.89
CA VAL A 77 -6.59 58.70 29.47
C VAL A 77 -6.32 57.21 29.33
N THR A 78 -7.17 56.54 28.56
CA THR A 78 -7.05 55.13 28.21
C THR A 78 -6.29 54.93 26.90
N GLY A 79 -5.84 53.71 26.61
CA GLY A 79 -5.17 53.43 25.33
C GLY A 79 -6.00 53.74 24.07
N PRO A 80 -7.32 53.43 24.01
CA PRO A 80 -8.19 53.85 22.91
C PRO A 80 -8.26 55.35 22.70
N GLU A 81 -8.32 56.12 23.79
CA GLU A 81 -8.35 57.59 23.76
C GLU A 81 -7.00 58.15 23.35
N PHE A 82 -5.90 57.60 23.89
CA PHE A 82 -4.54 57.92 23.49
C PHE A 82 -4.34 57.76 21.98
N MET A 83 -4.83 56.67 21.40
CA MET A 83 -4.76 56.46 19.95
C MET A 83 -5.59 57.45 19.13
N LYS A 84 -6.45 58.27 19.73
CA LYS A 84 -7.27 59.28 19.04
C LYS A 84 -6.83 60.71 19.33
N ILE A 85 -5.82 60.94 20.18
CA ILE A 85 -5.36 62.29 20.50
C ILE A 85 -4.91 63.05 19.25
N ASP A 86 -5.25 64.33 19.23
CA ASP A 86 -4.93 65.29 18.19
C ASP A 86 -4.21 66.51 18.80
N SER A 87 -3.86 67.50 17.97
CA SER A 87 -3.19 68.73 18.43
C SER A 87 -4.00 69.51 19.48
N LYS A 88 -5.34 69.41 19.47
CA LYS A 88 -6.21 70.08 20.44
C LYS A 88 -6.04 69.47 21.84
N PHE A 89 -5.80 68.16 21.91
CA PHE A 89 -5.54 67.48 23.16
C PHE A 89 -4.27 68.02 23.87
N ASN A 90 -3.26 68.49 23.12
CA ASN A 90 -2.03 69.00 23.73
C ASN A 90 -2.26 70.22 24.63
N VAL A 91 -3.33 71.00 24.39
CA VAL A 91 -3.71 72.13 25.25
C VAL A 91 -4.01 71.67 26.68
N LYS A 92 -4.59 70.47 26.84
CA LYS A 92 -4.88 69.87 28.16
C LYS A 92 -3.67 69.14 28.75
N LEU A 93 -2.81 68.61 27.90
CA LEU A 93 -1.63 67.84 28.32
C LEU A 93 -0.45 68.74 28.74
N GLY A 94 -0.32 69.91 28.11
CA GLY A 94 0.76 70.87 28.35
C GLY A 94 2.15 70.33 28.00
N ALA A 95 2.28 69.48 26.98
CA ALA A 95 3.56 68.93 26.59
C ALA A 95 4.35 69.89 25.68
N GLU A 96 5.67 69.94 25.85
CA GLU A 96 6.56 70.71 24.98
C GLU A 96 6.58 70.16 23.55
N LEU A 97 7.06 70.95 22.58
CA LEU A 97 7.04 70.57 21.17
C LEU A 97 7.72 69.22 20.89
N GLN A 98 8.88 68.97 21.52
CA GLN A 98 9.63 67.72 21.33
C GLN A 98 8.97 66.53 22.04
N GLU A 99 8.47 66.74 23.27
CA GLU A 99 7.67 65.76 24.01
C GLU A 99 6.44 65.32 23.21
N TRP A 100 5.73 66.29 22.63
CA TRP A 100 4.54 66.07 21.83
C TRP A 100 4.85 65.29 20.54
N ARG A 101 5.95 65.62 19.84
CA ARG A 101 6.40 64.87 18.65
C ARG A 101 6.72 63.40 18.99
N ASN A 102 7.47 63.16 20.06
CA ASN A 102 7.80 61.79 20.50
C ASN A 102 6.54 61.00 20.88
N LEU A 103 5.59 61.65 21.57
CA LEU A 103 4.32 61.05 21.94
C LEU A 103 3.47 60.67 20.72
N LEU A 104 3.39 61.53 19.71
CA LEU A 104 2.68 61.26 18.46
C LEU A 104 3.33 60.12 17.67
N ALA A 105 4.65 60.07 17.59
CA ALA A 105 5.37 58.97 16.96
C ALA A 105 5.04 57.63 17.65
N TYR A 106 5.08 57.61 18.99
CA TYR A 106 4.72 56.40 19.74
C TYR A 106 3.23 56.04 19.63
N ARG A 107 2.33 57.02 19.54
CA ARG A 107 0.91 56.80 19.25
C ARG A 107 0.74 56.08 17.92
N ASP A 108 1.45 56.51 16.89
CA ASP A 108 1.35 55.92 15.56
C ASP A 108 1.98 54.51 15.50
N GLU A 109 3.06 54.26 16.25
CA GLU A 109 3.55 52.89 16.51
C GLU A 109 2.47 52.01 17.18
N CYS A 110 1.82 52.52 18.22
CA CYS A 110 0.76 51.81 18.94
C CYS A 110 -0.45 51.52 18.05
N ARG A 111 -0.83 52.45 17.15
CA ARG A 111 -1.88 52.22 16.15
C ARG A 111 -1.52 51.06 15.22
N LYS A 112 -0.31 51.05 14.67
CA LYS A 112 0.19 49.96 13.81
C LYS A 112 0.21 48.62 14.55
N ALA A 113 0.73 48.60 15.77
CA ALA A 113 0.80 47.39 16.60
C ALA A 113 -0.60 46.86 16.98
N SER A 114 -1.53 47.75 17.33
CA SER A 114 -2.92 47.39 17.65
C SER A 114 -3.66 46.84 16.43
N ALA A 115 -3.48 47.44 15.25
CA ALA A 115 -4.01 46.92 14.00
C ALA A 115 -3.50 45.50 13.69
N ALA A 116 -2.19 45.27 13.85
CA ALA A 116 -1.61 43.94 13.72
C ALA A 116 -2.20 42.95 14.74
N CYS A 117 -2.40 43.35 16.00
CA CYS A 117 -3.03 42.53 17.03
C CYS A 117 -4.49 42.17 16.69
N ILE A 118 -5.26 43.10 16.10
CA ILE A 118 -6.63 42.83 15.62
C ILE A 118 -6.60 41.72 14.55
N LEU A 119 -5.74 41.86 13.54
CA LEU A 119 -5.60 40.85 12.48
C LEU A 119 -5.16 39.49 13.03
N GLN A 120 -4.15 39.47 13.90
CA GLN A 120 -3.67 38.24 14.54
C GLN A 120 -4.77 37.56 15.37
N ARG A 121 -5.59 38.31 16.11
CA ARG A 121 -6.73 37.74 16.85
C ARG A 121 -7.77 37.12 15.90
N ALA A 122 -8.09 37.79 14.80
CA ALA A 122 -9.04 37.26 13.83
C ALA A 122 -8.54 35.96 13.20
N ILE A 123 -7.27 35.91 12.79
CA ILE A 123 -6.61 34.71 12.26
C ILE A 123 -6.60 33.59 13.30
N ARG A 124 -6.16 33.87 14.54
CA ARG A 124 -6.10 32.89 15.62
C ARG A 124 -7.48 32.39 16.06
N SER A 125 -8.50 33.23 16.00
CA SER A 125 -9.90 32.83 16.26
C SER A 125 -10.38 31.82 15.21
N ARG A 126 -10.12 32.07 13.92
CA ARG A 126 -10.41 31.11 12.84
C ARG A 126 -9.63 29.81 13.03
N GLN A 127 -8.34 29.91 13.35
CA GLN A 127 -7.49 28.74 13.61
C GLN A 127 -8.00 27.91 14.80
N LYS A 128 -8.41 28.56 15.89
CA LYS A 128 -9.03 27.88 17.05
C LYS A 128 -10.25 27.05 16.65
N VAL A 129 -11.14 27.60 15.80
CA VAL A 129 -12.32 26.86 15.33
C VAL A 129 -11.89 25.65 14.48
N LYS A 130 -10.91 25.84 13.60
CA LYS A 130 -10.35 24.75 12.78
C LYS A 130 -9.72 23.65 13.63
N ASP A 131 -8.89 24.00 14.59
CA ASP A 131 -8.22 23.07 15.50
C ASP A 131 -9.22 22.35 16.42
N SER A 132 -10.26 23.04 16.88
CA SER A 132 -11.33 22.42 17.67
C SER A 132 -12.13 21.39 16.86
N LYS A 133 -12.43 21.68 15.58
CA LYS A 133 -13.08 20.71 14.69
C LYS A 133 -12.17 19.50 14.44
N LYS A 134 -10.88 19.75 14.18
CA LYS A 134 -9.85 18.71 14.02
C LYS A 134 -9.76 17.81 15.24
N TYR A 135 -9.75 18.39 16.44
CA TYR A 135 -9.70 17.67 17.70
C TYR A 135 -10.91 16.71 17.90
N ILE A 136 -12.12 17.19 17.60
CA ILE A 136 -13.34 16.36 17.64
C ILE A 136 -13.31 15.26 16.57
N TYR A 137 -12.73 15.54 15.40
CA TYR A 137 -12.57 14.52 14.36
C TYR A 137 -11.58 13.44 14.80
N CYS A 138 -10.42 13.81 15.34
CA CYS A 138 -9.45 12.86 15.90
C CYS A 138 -10.06 12.00 17.01
N SER A 139 -10.90 12.57 17.89
CA SER A 139 -11.56 11.80 18.93
C SER A 139 -12.50 10.73 18.35
N LYS A 140 -13.16 11.01 17.21
CA LYS A 140 -14.00 10.01 16.53
C LYS A 140 -13.17 8.87 15.97
N ILE A 141 -12.02 9.16 15.35
CA ILE A 141 -11.10 8.12 14.84
C ILE A 141 -10.62 7.24 15.99
N VAL A 142 -10.18 7.82 17.11
CA VAL A 142 -9.73 7.04 18.27
C VAL A 142 -10.85 6.19 18.85
N ASN A 143 -12.06 6.74 18.94
CA ASN A 143 -13.22 5.95 19.36
C ASN A 143 -13.50 4.79 18.40
N GLU A 144 -13.39 5.00 17.09
CA GLU A 144 -13.55 3.96 16.08
C GLU A 144 -12.48 2.87 16.16
N ILE A 145 -11.21 3.25 16.39
CA ILE A 145 -10.12 2.29 16.63
C ILE A 145 -10.54 1.33 17.76
N ILE A 146 -10.97 1.88 18.90
CA ILE A 146 -11.27 1.09 20.10
C ILE A 146 -12.56 0.30 19.95
N SER A 147 -13.63 0.91 19.43
CA SER A 147 -14.91 0.22 19.27
C SER A 147 -14.81 -0.92 18.26
N THR A 148 -14.08 -0.72 17.16
CA THR A 148 -13.87 -1.79 16.17
C THR A 148 -12.86 -2.83 16.67
N GLU A 149 -11.92 -2.46 17.54
CA GLU A 149 -11.01 -3.42 18.20
C GLU A 149 -11.79 -4.32 19.15
N GLN A 150 -12.68 -3.74 19.95
CA GLN A 150 -13.53 -4.50 20.84
C GLN A 150 -14.39 -5.53 20.10
N THR A 151 -15.00 -5.14 18.98
CA THR A 151 -15.74 -6.07 18.12
C THR A 151 -14.85 -7.16 17.53
N TYR A 152 -13.63 -6.80 17.11
CA TYR A 152 -12.67 -7.76 16.55
C TYR A 152 -12.20 -8.78 17.60
N VAL A 153 -11.86 -8.33 18.80
CA VAL A 153 -11.53 -9.22 19.92
C VAL A 153 -12.70 -10.13 20.26
N GLN A 154 -13.94 -9.62 20.29
CA GLN A 154 -15.12 -10.46 20.50
C GLN A 154 -15.30 -11.54 19.42
N GLN A 155 -14.99 -11.22 18.15
CA GLN A 155 -15.00 -12.20 17.07
C GLN A 155 -13.95 -13.29 17.29
N LEU A 156 -12.75 -12.92 17.73
CA LEU A 156 -11.69 -13.88 18.07
C LEU A 156 -12.08 -14.75 19.26
N ASP A 157 -12.74 -14.19 20.27
CA ASP A 157 -13.21 -14.92 21.44
C ASP A 157 -14.28 -15.97 21.06
N VAL A 158 -15.18 -15.65 20.14
CA VAL A 158 -16.12 -16.65 19.60
C VAL A 158 -15.35 -17.81 18.96
N VAL A 159 -14.31 -17.53 18.16
CA VAL A 159 -13.55 -18.60 17.50
C VAL A 159 -12.72 -19.41 18.50
N VAL A 160 -12.05 -18.76 19.45
CA VAL A 160 -11.12 -19.45 20.36
C VAL A 160 -11.84 -20.05 21.55
N ASP A 161 -12.68 -19.28 22.24
CA ASP A 161 -13.30 -19.68 23.51
C ASP A 161 -14.57 -20.49 23.31
N LEU A 162 -15.40 -20.12 22.34
CA LEU A 162 -16.68 -20.81 22.09
C LEU A 162 -16.54 -21.98 21.12
N ILE A 163 -15.59 -21.94 20.18
CA ILE A 163 -15.45 -23.00 19.16
C ILE A 163 -14.23 -23.87 19.44
N MET A 164 -13.01 -23.32 19.39
CA MET A 164 -11.77 -24.11 19.43
C MET A 164 -11.59 -24.86 20.77
N LYS A 165 -11.77 -24.19 21.91
CA LYS A 165 -11.59 -24.81 23.23
C LYS A 165 -12.58 -25.96 23.49
N PRO A 166 -13.90 -25.81 23.23
CA PRO A 166 -14.85 -26.92 23.35
C PRO A 166 -14.58 -28.04 22.35
N LEU A 167 -14.26 -27.71 21.10
CA LEU A 167 -13.90 -28.71 20.09
C LEU A 167 -12.73 -29.56 20.56
N LYS A 168 -11.65 -28.95 21.05
CA LYS A 168 -10.46 -29.66 21.56
C LYS A 168 -10.78 -30.61 22.73
N LYS A 169 -11.83 -30.35 23.51
CA LYS A 169 -12.28 -31.24 24.59
C LYS A 169 -13.05 -32.44 24.03
N ILE A 170 -14.03 -32.19 23.16
CA ILE A 170 -14.91 -33.23 22.59
C ILE A 170 -14.13 -34.12 21.60
N ASN A 171 -13.20 -33.54 20.84
CA ASN A 171 -12.41 -34.27 19.84
C ASN A 171 -11.52 -35.37 20.46
N LYS A 172 -11.26 -35.33 21.77
CA LYS A 172 -10.58 -36.42 22.48
C LYS A 172 -11.45 -37.68 22.65
N GLN A 173 -12.76 -37.55 22.48
CA GLN A 173 -13.74 -38.61 22.71
C GLN A 173 -14.40 -39.07 21.39
N GLU A 174 -14.78 -38.13 20.53
CA GLU A 174 -15.63 -38.41 19.35
C GLU A 174 -14.93 -38.19 18.00
N GLU A 175 -13.65 -37.77 17.99
CA GLU A 175 -12.84 -37.47 16.79
C GLU A 175 -13.64 -36.79 15.64
N ILE A 176 -14.11 -35.57 15.90
CA ILE A 176 -14.88 -34.74 14.97
C ILE A 176 -14.02 -34.29 13.76
N ILE A 177 -12.76 -33.96 14.01
CA ILE A 177 -11.73 -33.59 13.02
C ILE A 177 -10.38 -34.19 13.41
N THR A 178 -9.48 -34.35 12.45
CA THR A 178 -8.11 -34.82 12.72
C THR A 178 -7.30 -33.74 13.46
N GLU A 179 -6.22 -34.14 14.14
CA GLU A 179 -5.35 -33.19 14.84
C GLU A 179 -4.67 -32.20 13.88
N GLU A 180 -4.34 -32.65 12.66
CA GLU A 180 -3.79 -31.81 11.59
C GLU A 180 -4.80 -30.76 11.10
N GLN A 181 -6.06 -31.17 10.89
CA GLN A 181 -7.15 -30.26 10.55
C GLN A 181 -7.34 -29.21 11.64
N MET A 182 -7.32 -29.62 12.91
CA MET A 182 -7.46 -28.69 14.03
C MET A 182 -6.30 -27.69 14.11
N LYS A 183 -5.06 -28.16 13.94
CA LYS A 183 -3.86 -27.31 13.92
C LYS A 183 -3.89 -26.30 12.77
N LEU A 184 -4.37 -26.72 11.60
CA LEU A 184 -4.48 -25.86 10.42
C LEU A 184 -5.61 -24.82 10.59
N ILE A 185 -6.84 -25.27 10.89
CA ILE A 185 -8.03 -24.39 10.96
C ILE A 185 -7.84 -23.26 11.98
N PHE A 186 -7.22 -23.55 13.12
CA PHE A 186 -7.03 -22.57 14.21
C PHE A 186 -5.60 -22.05 14.32
N TYR A 187 -4.80 -22.17 13.25
CA TYR A 187 -3.39 -21.80 13.25
C TYR A 187 -3.17 -20.39 13.78
N GLY A 188 -2.35 -20.24 14.84
CA GLY A 188 -1.94 -18.94 15.39
C GLY A 188 -3.05 -18.11 16.07
N LEU A 189 -4.32 -18.49 15.99
CA LEU A 189 -5.44 -17.66 16.46
C LEU A 189 -5.42 -17.39 17.96
N ALA A 190 -4.98 -18.33 18.78
CA ALA A 190 -4.87 -18.14 20.23
C ALA A 190 -3.85 -17.02 20.58
N ASN A 191 -2.74 -16.95 19.85
CA ASN A 191 -1.73 -15.90 20.06
C ASN A 191 -2.27 -14.56 19.55
N ILE A 192 -2.95 -14.57 18.40
CA ILE A 192 -3.63 -13.38 17.86
C ILE A 192 -4.65 -12.84 18.88
N GLN A 193 -5.54 -13.68 19.38
CA GLN A 193 -6.51 -13.33 20.42
C GLN A 193 -5.85 -12.72 21.65
N ALA A 194 -4.85 -13.38 22.25
CA ALA A 194 -4.17 -12.90 23.45
C ALA A 194 -3.50 -11.53 23.25
N THR A 195 -2.90 -11.30 22.09
CA THR A 195 -2.20 -10.04 21.80
C THR A 195 -3.19 -8.90 21.57
N ASN A 196 -4.33 -9.16 20.91
CA ASN A 196 -5.34 -8.13 20.68
C ASN A 196 -6.14 -7.82 21.93
N HIS A 197 -6.30 -8.76 22.87
CA HIS A 197 -6.76 -8.44 24.23
C HIS A 197 -5.82 -7.44 24.91
N ALA A 198 -4.52 -7.69 24.88
CA ALA A 198 -3.54 -6.76 25.47
C ALA A 198 -3.57 -5.38 24.79
N LEU A 199 -3.70 -5.34 23.45
CA LEU A 199 -3.88 -4.09 22.70
C LEU A 199 -5.15 -3.35 23.14
N LEU A 200 -6.29 -4.05 23.21
CA LEU A 200 -7.57 -3.49 23.61
C LEU A 200 -7.52 -2.94 25.04
N ASP A 201 -6.92 -3.69 25.97
CA ASP A 201 -6.78 -3.29 27.37
C ASP A 201 -5.96 -1.99 27.49
N ASN A 202 -4.81 -1.93 26.81
CA ASN A 202 -3.96 -0.74 26.78
C ASN A 202 -4.66 0.47 26.15
N LEU A 203 -5.45 0.24 25.09
CA LEU A 203 -6.24 1.26 24.41
C LEU A 203 -7.33 1.82 25.33
N ILE A 204 -8.11 0.95 25.98
CA ILE A 204 -9.17 1.35 26.91
C ILE A 204 -8.58 2.14 28.07
N GLU A 205 -7.52 1.62 28.70
CA GLU A 205 -6.87 2.29 29.85
C GLU A 205 -6.39 3.71 29.48
N SER A 206 -5.71 3.83 28.35
CA SER A 206 -5.09 5.10 27.93
C SER A 206 -6.06 6.11 27.32
N CYS A 207 -7.17 5.64 26.74
CA CYS A 207 -8.06 6.47 25.92
C CYS A 207 -9.45 6.66 26.49
N THR A 208 -9.82 6.04 27.62
CA THR A 208 -11.13 6.27 28.27
C THR A 208 -11.43 7.76 28.43
N ASN A 209 -10.43 8.54 28.84
CA ASN A 209 -10.49 10.00 28.91
C ASN A 209 -9.65 10.63 27.80
N TYR A 210 -10.26 10.85 26.65
CA TYR A 210 -9.59 11.45 25.49
C TYR A 210 -9.28 12.93 25.74
N SER A 211 -8.03 13.33 25.47
CA SER A 211 -7.53 14.69 25.62
C SER A 211 -6.53 15.04 24.51
N GLN A 212 -6.11 16.31 24.43
CA GLN A 212 -5.06 16.76 23.49
C GLN A 212 -3.67 16.16 23.75
N LYS A 213 -3.53 15.32 24.78
CA LYS A 213 -2.29 14.59 25.13
C LYS A 213 -2.44 13.07 25.02
N THR A 214 -3.60 12.57 24.61
CA THR A 214 -3.80 11.12 24.44
C THR A 214 -2.87 10.61 23.34
N CYS A 215 -2.16 9.53 23.62
CA CYS A 215 -1.12 8.98 22.75
C CYS A 215 -1.48 7.53 22.38
N VAL A 216 -1.98 7.34 21.15
CA VAL A 216 -2.37 6.04 20.59
C VAL A 216 -1.20 5.41 19.83
N GLY A 217 -0.36 6.24 19.22
CA GLY A 217 0.83 5.83 18.48
C GLY A 217 1.79 4.99 19.31
N LYS A 218 2.06 5.41 20.56
CA LYS A 218 2.89 4.61 21.49
C LYS A 218 2.33 3.20 21.73
N ILE A 219 1.02 3.07 21.93
CA ILE A 219 0.36 1.79 22.18
C ILE A 219 0.50 0.87 20.96
N PHE A 220 0.27 1.42 19.76
CA PHE A 220 0.46 0.66 18.52
C PHE A 220 1.92 0.31 18.28
N LEU A 221 2.87 1.17 18.66
CA LEU A 221 4.30 0.88 18.53
C LEU A 221 4.72 -0.31 19.39
N GLU A 222 4.15 -0.46 20.59
CA GLU A 222 4.34 -1.65 21.43
C GLU A 222 3.69 -2.91 20.84
N PHE A 223 2.64 -2.73 20.02
CA PHE A 223 1.97 -3.81 19.29
C PHE A 223 2.72 -4.25 18.01
N THR A 224 3.53 -3.40 17.38
CA THR A 224 4.17 -3.72 16.10
C THR A 224 5.02 -4.99 16.06
N PRO A 225 5.76 -5.39 17.12
CA PRO A 225 6.56 -6.62 17.09
C PRO A 225 5.71 -7.88 16.88
N PHE A 226 4.43 -7.83 17.27
CA PHE A 226 3.48 -8.93 17.13
C PHE A 226 2.79 -8.95 15.75
N LEU A 227 3.03 -7.97 14.87
CA LEU A 227 2.46 -7.99 13.53
C LEU A 227 2.98 -9.16 12.68
N LYS A 228 4.15 -9.74 13.02
CA LYS A 228 4.70 -10.89 12.31
C LYS A 228 3.77 -12.10 12.32
N MET A 229 3.07 -12.39 13.42
CA MET A 229 2.13 -13.52 13.46
C MET A 229 0.93 -13.31 12.53
N TYR A 230 0.56 -12.06 12.22
CA TYR A 230 -0.44 -11.81 11.18
C TYR A 230 0.09 -12.15 9.80
N SER A 231 1.36 -11.83 9.50
CA SER A 231 1.97 -12.24 8.23
C SER A 231 1.98 -13.76 8.07
N ASP A 232 2.34 -14.49 9.12
CA ASP A 232 2.32 -15.96 9.12
C ASP A 232 0.90 -16.51 8.95
N TYR A 233 -0.10 -15.89 9.59
CA TYR A 233 -1.51 -16.25 9.44
C TYR A 233 -2.01 -16.01 8.01
N CYS A 234 -1.76 -14.83 7.45
CA CYS A 234 -2.17 -14.48 6.08
C CYS A 234 -1.56 -15.43 5.04
N ARG A 235 -0.30 -15.85 5.22
CA ARG A 235 0.37 -16.80 4.31
C ARG A 235 -0.35 -18.16 4.24
N ILE A 236 -0.90 -18.62 5.36
CA ILE A 236 -1.52 -19.96 5.46
C ILE A 236 -3.04 -19.88 5.27
N TYR A 237 -3.63 -18.67 5.25
CA TYR A 237 -5.08 -18.47 5.24
C TYR A 237 -5.81 -19.17 4.07
N ASN A 238 -5.23 -19.23 2.87
CA ASN A 238 -5.85 -19.95 1.75
C ASN A 238 -6.05 -21.44 2.09
N ASN A 239 -5.04 -22.09 2.68
CA ASN A 239 -5.13 -23.48 3.14
C ASN A 239 -6.16 -23.63 4.28
N ILE A 240 -6.27 -22.64 5.16
CA ILE A 240 -7.32 -22.60 6.20
C ILE A 240 -8.70 -22.57 5.55
N SER A 241 -8.90 -21.67 4.59
CA SER A 241 -10.16 -21.48 3.87
C SER A 241 -10.59 -22.76 3.15
N ASP A 242 -9.68 -23.41 2.45
CA ASP A 242 -9.93 -24.67 1.74
C ASP A 242 -10.28 -25.80 2.71
N MET A 243 -9.53 -25.91 3.81
CA MET A 243 -9.80 -26.92 4.84
C MET A 243 -11.17 -26.73 5.49
N VAL A 244 -11.54 -25.48 5.79
CA VAL A 244 -12.86 -25.13 6.34
C VAL A 244 -13.96 -25.41 5.32
N CYS A 245 -13.74 -25.14 4.04
CA CYS A 245 -14.68 -25.43 2.96
C CYS A 245 -14.99 -26.93 2.85
N VAL A 246 -13.99 -27.80 3.04
CA VAL A 246 -14.17 -29.26 3.03
C VAL A 246 -14.85 -29.73 4.32
N THR A 247 -14.40 -29.27 5.48
CA THR A 247 -14.89 -29.75 6.79
C THR A 247 -16.28 -29.22 7.17
N LEU A 248 -16.76 -28.14 6.55
CA LEU A 248 -18.11 -27.61 6.74
C LEU A 248 -19.15 -28.22 5.78
N LYS A 249 -18.76 -29.08 4.83
CA LYS A 249 -19.71 -29.74 3.93
C LYS A 249 -20.41 -30.91 4.64
N PRO A 250 -21.75 -30.99 4.62
CA PRO A 250 -22.46 -32.19 5.06
C PRO A 250 -22.00 -33.42 4.24
N PRO A 251 -21.87 -34.61 4.84
CA PRO A 251 -22.29 -35.02 6.19
C PRO A 251 -21.21 -34.86 7.29
N HIS A 252 -20.18 -34.03 7.09
CA HIS A 252 -19.06 -33.93 8.03
C HIS A 252 -19.50 -33.49 9.46
N PRO A 253 -19.13 -34.22 10.54
CA PRO A 253 -19.58 -33.94 11.91
C PRO A 253 -19.28 -32.51 12.40
N PHE A 254 -18.17 -31.95 11.95
CA PHE A 254 -17.75 -30.58 12.25
C PHE A 254 -18.81 -29.52 11.88
N ALA A 255 -19.53 -29.68 10.76
CA ALA A 255 -20.56 -28.73 10.36
C ALA A 255 -21.69 -28.63 11.39
N LYS A 256 -22.12 -29.77 11.94
CA LYS A 256 -23.14 -29.83 13.00
C LYS A 256 -22.62 -29.19 14.28
N PHE A 257 -21.40 -29.52 14.70
CA PHE A 257 -20.76 -28.94 15.88
C PHE A 257 -20.70 -27.41 15.81
N ILE A 258 -20.25 -26.85 14.69
CA ILE A 258 -20.18 -25.39 14.49
C ILE A 258 -21.57 -24.76 14.57
N GLY A 259 -22.57 -25.36 13.91
CA GLY A 259 -23.95 -24.87 13.97
C GLY A 259 -24.52 -24.84 15.39
N ASP A 260 -24.17 -25.83 16.22
CA ASP A 260 -24.59 -25.88 17.62
C ASP A 260 -23.86 -24.84 18.48
N GLN A 261 -22.55 -24.68 18.33
CA GLN A 261 -21.79 -23.65 19.07
C GLN A 261 -22.25 -22.23 18.72
N MET A 262 -22.53 -21.94 17.44
CA MET A 262 -22.92 -20.59 17.01
C MET A 262 -24.29 -20.15 17.57
N LYS A 263 -25.15 -21.06 18.02
CA LYS A 263 -26.39 -20.71 18.76
C LYS A 263 -26.11 -20.01 20.09
N HIS A 264 -24.96 -20.31 20.70
CA HIS A 264 -24.51 -19.73 21.96
C HIS A 264 -23.68 -18.45 21.76
N ALA A 265 -23.38 -18.06 20.52
CA ALA A 265 -22.64 -16.84 20.24
C ALA A 265 -23.44 -15.58 20.66
N PRO A 266 -22.76 -14.46 20.95
CA PRO A 266 -23.40 -13.17 21.18
C PRO A 266 -24.37 -12.82 20.04
N VAL A 267 -25.52 -12.20 20.36
CA VAL A 267 -26.60 -11.96 19.39
C VAL A 267 -26.10 -11.25 18.12
N GLY A 268 -25.21 -10.26 18.27
CA GLY A 268 -24.60 -9.54 17.16
C GLY A 268 -23.69 -10.38 16.26
N LEU A 269 -23.25 -11.57 16.69
CA LEU A 269 -22.33 -12.45 15.95
C LEU A 269 -22.98 -13.76 15.50
N ARG A 270 -24.21 -14.08 15.90
CA ARG A 270 -24.89 -15.35 15.54
C ARG A 270 -25.09 -15.58 14.04
N HIS A 271 -25.12 -14.49 13.26
CA HIS A 271 -25.29 -14.55 11.81
C HIS A 271 -23.96 -14.74 11.05
N HIS A 272 -22.82 -14.66 11.74
CA HIS A 272 -21.52 -14.91 11.13
C HIS A 272 -21.31 -16.41 10.91
N THR A 273 -20.58 -16.78 9.87
CA THR A 273 -20.12 -18.14 9.64
C THR A 273 -18.70 -18.30 10.18
N LEU A 274 -18.26 -19.53 10.44
CA LEU A 274 -16.87 -19.76 10.84
C LEU A 274 -15.90 -19.17 9.81
N THR A 275 -16.16 -19.34 8.51
CA THR A 275 -15.37 -18.73 7.43
C THR A 275 -15.32 -17.20 7.54
N SER A 276 -16.45 -16.53 7.84
CA SER A 276 -16.48 -15.07 7.95
C SER A 276 -15.81 -14.55 9.22
N LEU A 277 -15.62 -15.38 10.26
CA LEU A 277 -14.83 -15.04 11.43
C LEU A 277 -13.32 -15.27 11.18
N LEU A 278 -12.95 -16.35 10.49
CA LEU A 278 -11.55 -16.71 10.23
C LEU A 278 -10.83 -15.75 9.27
N ILE A 279 -11.56 -15.05 8.40
CA ILE A 279 -10.99 -14.02 7.51
C ILE A 279 -10.67 -12.71 8.25
N THR A 280 -11.24 -12.49 9.45
CA THR A 280 -11.15 -11.18 10.13
C THR A 280 -9.72 -10.73 10.46
N PRO A 281 -8.73 -11.59 10.82
CA PRO A 281 -7.35 -11.15 11.03
C PRO A 281 -6.68 -10.60 9.76
N VAL A 282 -6.98 -11.21 8.60
CA VAL A 282 -6.50 -10.73 7.29
C VAL A 282 -7.05 -9.34 6.99
N GLN A 283 -8.33 -9.11 7.31
CA GLN A 283 -9.01 -7.83 7.09
C GLN A 283 -8.63 -6.75 8.12
N ARG A 284 -8.18 -7.12 9.32
CA ARG A 284 -7.87 -6.16 10.39
C ARG A 284 -6.61 -5.34 10.08
N LEU A 285 -5.59 -5.95 9.49
CA LEU A 285 -4.32 -5.27 9.15
C LEU A 285 -4.52 -4.02 8.25
N PRO A 286 -5.25 -4.09 7.11
CA PRO A 286 -5.56 -2.91 6.32
C PRO A 286 -6.31 -1.83 7.09
N ARG A 287 -7.21 -2.20 8.02
CA ARG A 287 -7.96 -1.24 8.84
C ARG A 287 -7.04 -0.47 9.80
N TYR A 288 -6.08 -1.12 10.43
CA TYR A 288 -5.07 -0.42 11.24
C TYR A 288 -4.31 0.61 10.40
N LYS A 289 -3.85 0.23 9.20
CA LYS A 289 -3.17 1.15 8.28
C LYS A 289 -4.04 2.39 7.97
N LEU A 290 -5.31 2.20 7.64
CA LEU A 290 -6.23 3.30 7.30
C LEU A 290 -6.45 4.25 8.49
N LEU A 291 -6.80 3.70 9.66
CA LEU A 291 -7.12 4.49 10.85
C LEU A 291 -5.90 5.27 11.38
N LEU A 292 -4.73 4.64 11.44
CA LEU A 292 -3.49 5.31 11.86
C LEU A 292 -3.06 6.39 10.86
N THR A 293 -3.23 6.15 9.56
CA THR A 293 -2.90 7.13 8.52
C THR A 293 -3.82 8.36 8.60
N ASP A 294 -5.13 8.15 8.81
CA ASP A 294 -6.06 9.26 8.94
C ASP A 294 -5.81 10.05 10.23
N LEU A 295 -5.54 9.37 11.35
CA LEU A 295 -5.18 10.03 12.60
C LEU A 295 -3.91 10.88 12.45
N LEU A 296 -2.86 10.33 11.82
CA LEU A 296 -1.58 11.01 11.62
C LEU A 296 -1.70 12.25 10.75
N ARG A 297 -2.55 12.23 9.71
CA ARG A 297 -2.85 13.40 8.87
C ARG A 297 -3.36 14.58 9.69
N HIS A 298 -3.99 14.30 10.84
CA HIS A 298 -4.51 15.30 11.75
C HIS A 298 -3.61 15.62 12.95
N TYR A 299 -2.46 14.98 13.12
CA TYR A 299 -1.47 15.39 14.12
C TYR A 299 -0.43 16.30 13.49
N ASN A 300 0.06 17.29 14.25
CA ASN A 300 1.18 18.12 13.85
C ASN A 300 2.44 17.69 14.62
N TRP A 301 3.61 18.14 14.17
CA TRP A 301 4.91 17.80 14.79
C TRP A 301 5.04 18.22 16.26
N GLU A 302 4.17 19.11 16.75
CA GLU A 302 4.11 19.53 18.15
C GLU A 302 3.25 18.61 19.03
N HIS A 303 2.45 17.71 18.44
CA HIS A 303 1.65 16.75 19.19
C HIS A 303 2.58 15.68 19.81
N PRO A 304 2.43 15.33 21.10
CA PRO A 304 3.35 14.40 21.78
C PRO A 304 3.43 13.03 21.08
N ASP A 305 2.30 12.56 20.53
CA ASP A 305 2.19 11.26 19.88
C ASP A 305 2.64 11.26 18.39
N TYR A 306 3.01 12.40 17.81
CA TYR A 306 3.23 12.51 16.36
C TYR A 306 4.31 11.54 15.84
N TYR A 307 5.46 11.49 16.52
CA TYR A 307 6.59 10.67 16.08
C TYR A 307 6.34 9.18 16.32
N ASP A 308 5.73 8.82 17.45
CA ASP A 308 5.41 7.42 17.76
C ASP A 308 4.31 6.89 16.84
N LEU A 309 3.26 7.70 16.59
CA LEU A 309 2.21 7.37 15.64
C LEU A 309 2.74 7.22 14.22
N LYS A 310 3.67 8.09 13.80
CA LYS A 310 4.32 7.98 12.49
C LYS A 310 5.08 6.66 12.36
N LYS A 311 5.91 6.31 13.36
CA LYS A 311 6.65 5.04 13.36
C LYS A 311 5.73 3.83 13.37
N ALA A 312 4.70 3.84 14.22
CA ALA A 312 3.72 2.77 14.29
C ALA A 312 2.99 2.58 12.94
N GLN A 313 2.60 3.68 12.30
CA GLN A 313 1.98 3.66 10.98
C GLN A 313 2.92 3.10 9.90
N GLU A 314 4.21 3.46 9.93
CA GLU A 314 5.22 2.94 9.00
C GLU A 314 5.40 1.42 9.16
N GLU A 315 5.51 0.91 10.39
CA GLU A 315 5.62 -0.53 10.66
C GLU A 315 4.37 -1.31 10.24
N VAL A 316 3.18 -0.81 10.57
CA VAL A 316 1.92 -1.41 10.10
C VAL A 316 1.84 -1.41 8.57
N ASN A 317 2.30 -0.34 7.92
CA ASN A 317 2.32 -0.27 6.46
C ASN A 317 3.32 -1.26 5.84
N LYS A 318 4.50 -1.45 6.43
CA LYS A 318 5.46 -2.48 5.99
C LYS A 318 4.86 -3.87 6.04
N VAL A 319 4.16 -4.20 7.13
CA VAL A 319 3.53 -5.53 7.25
C VAL A 319 2.35 -5.69 6.30
N ALA A 320 1.50 -4.67 6.15
CA ALA A 320 0.39 -4.72 5.22
C ALA A 320 0.85 -4.85 3.75
N THR A 321 1.92 -4.14 3.37
CA THR A 321 2.52 -4.27 2.03
C THR A 321 3.17 -5.62 1.83
N TYR A 322 3.93 -6.11 2.81
CA TYR A 322 4.51 -7.46 2.77
C TYR A 322 3.43 -8.55 2.60
N VAL A 323 2.33 -8.49 3.36
CA VAL A 323 1.22 -9.45 3.22
C VAL A 323 0.62 -9.39 1.81
N ASN A 324 0.40 -8.20 1.27
CA ASN A 324 -0.14 -8.03 -0.08
C ASN A 324 0.81 -8.58 -1.16
N GLU A 325 2.12 -8.35 -1.01
CA GLU A 325 3.15 -8.91 -1.89
C GLU A 325 3.21 -10.43 -1.79
N MET A 326 3.11 -11.00 -0.58
CA MET A 326 3.07 -12.45 -0.38
C MET A 326 1.86 -13.09 -1.06
N SER A 327 0.66 -12.49 -0.94
CA SER A 327 -0.53 -12.97 -1.66
C SER A 327 -0.32 -12.93 -3.17
N ARG A 328 0.23 -11.83 -3.70
CA ARG A 328 0.56 -11.71 -5.13
C ARG A 328 1.59 -12.77 -5.57
N MET A 329 2.62 -13.03 -4.76
CA MET A 329 3.63 -14.07 -5.05
C MET A 329 3.02 -15.47 -5.02
N GLN A 330 2.08 -15.73 -4.11
CA GLN A 330 1.37 -17.00 -4.05
C GLN A 330 0.52 -17.22 -5.31
N GLU A 331 -0.31 -16.25 -5.71
CA GLU A 331 -1.09 -16.31 -6.95
C GLU A 331 -0.19 -16.52 -8.17
N SER A 332 0.95 -15.83 -8.20
CA SER A 332 1.97 -15.96 -9.24
C SER A 332 2.57 -17.38 -9.29
N THR A 333 2.83 -17.98 -8.12
CA THR A 333 3.33 -19.36 -8.01
C THR A 333 2.28 -20.37 -8.48
N GLU A 334 1.03 -20.21 -8.06
CA GLU A 334 -0.10 -21.05 -8.47
C GLU A 334 -0.31 -21.00 -9.99
N MET A 335 -0.26 -19.80 -10.58
CA MET A 335 -0.34 -19.63 -12.03
C MET A 335 0.85 -20.28 -12.76
N THR A 336 2.07 -20.16 -12.23
CA THR A 336 3.26 -20.78 -12.82
C THR A 336 3.17 -22.30 -12.80
N LEU A 337 2.69 -22.89 -11.70
CA LEU A 337 2.44 -24.33 -11.59
C LEU A 337 1.34 -24.78 -12.56
N TYR A 338 0.25 -24.03 -12.64
CA TYR A 338 -0.82 -24.28 -13.60
C TYR A 338 -0.30 -24.28 -15.05
N LEU A 339 0.45 -23.25 -15.45
CA LEU A 339 1.06 -23.17 -16.77
C LEU A 339 2.02 -24.34 -17.05
N THR A 340 2.80 -24.75 -16.04
CA THR A 340 3.70 -25.90 -16.16
C THR A 340 2.94 -27.20 -16.44
N ASN A 341 1.82 -27.41 -15.76
CA ASN A 341 1.00 -28.63 -15.90
C ASN A 341 0.28 -28.73 -17.25
N ILE A 342 -0.13 -27.59 -17.83
CA ILE A 342 -0.91 -27.57 -19.08
C ILE A 342 -0.05 -27.38 -20.33
N THR A 343 1.22 -27.01 -20.19
CA THR A 343 2.11 -26.74 -21.33
C THR A 343 2.86 -28.00 -21.75
N LYS A 344 2.73 -28.36 -23.02
CA LYS A 344 3.41 -29.51 -23.64
C LYS A 344 4.53 -29.05 -24.58
N GLY A 345 5.49 -29.93 -24.86
CA GLY A 345 6.56 -29.68 -25.84
C GLY A 345 7.64 -28.68 -25.39
N VAL A 346 7.78 -28.44 -24.09
CA VAL A 346 8.82 -27.57 -23.53
C VAL A 346 10.21 -28.17 -23.81
N PRO A 347 11.17 -27.41 -24.38
CA PRO A 347 12.48 -27.93 -24.74
C PRO A 347 13.32 -28.30 -23.51
N GLU A 348 14.23 -29.26 -23.67
CA GLU A 348 15.19 -29.64 -22.63
C GLU A 348 16.03 -28.41 -22.21
N GLY A 349 16.07 -28.14 -20.90
CA GLY A 349 16.78 -26.98 -20.33
C GLY A 349 15.91 -25.76 -20.02
N LEU A 350 14.65 -25.71 -20.48
CA LEU A 350 13.68 -24.71 -20.02
C LEU A 350 12.76 -25.31 -18.95
N ASN A 351 12.85 -24.83 -17.71
CA ASN A 351 11.87 -25.15 -16.68
C ASN A 351 10.97 -23.93 -16.48
N ILE A 352 9.66 -24.05 -16.75
CA ILE A 352 8.70 -22.96 -16.55
C ILE A 352 8.63 -22.58 -15.06
N CYS A 353 8.67 -23.55 -14.15
CA CYS A 353 8.65 -23.37 -12.71
C CYS A 353 10.07 -23.32 -12.13
N GLU A 354 10.74 -22.17 -12.30
CA GLU A 354 12.10 -21.93 -11.79
C GLU A 354 12.10 -21.11 -10.48
N PRO A 355 13.00 -21.39 -9.51
CA PRO A 355 13.09 -20.58 -8.29
C PRO A 355 13.36 -19.11 -8.59
N GLY A 356 12.51 -18.22 -8.05
CA GLY A 356 12.62 -16.77 -8.26
C GLY A 356 11.92 -16.25 -9.52
N ARG A 357 11.32 -17.12 -10.35
CA ARG A 357 10.46 -16.70 -11.45
C ARG A 357 9.09 -16.29 -10.94
N ILE A 358 8.62 -15.13 -11.40
CA ILE A 358 7.36 -14.50 -10.99
C ILE A 358 6.54 -14.24 -12.25
N PHE A 359 5.37 -14.89 -12.35
CA PHE A 359 4.34 -14.61 -13.34
C PHE A 359 3.82 -13.18 -13.18
N MET A 360 3.72 -12.45 -14.30
CA MET A 360 3.30 -11.05 -14.34
C MET A 360 1.98 -10.85 -15.09
N SER A 361 1.89 -11.38 -16.31
CA SER A 361 0.70 -11.25 -17.15
C SER A 361 0.60 -12.36 -18.19
N ARG A 362 -0.62 -12.54 -18.71
CA ARG A 362 -0.94 -13.46 -19.80
C ARG A 362 -1.92 -12.79 -20.75
N ASN A 363 -1.60 -12.76 -22.03
CA ASN A 363 -2.40 -12.10 -23.06
C ASN A 363 -2.41 -12.95 -24.33
N ASP A 364 -3.57 -13.01 -24.99
CA ASP A 364 -3.67 -13.58 -26.33
C ASP A 364 -3.36 -12.48 -27.35
N VAL A 365 -2.43 -12.76 -28.27
CA VAL A 365 -1.89 -11.79 -29.21
C VAL A 365 -1.70 -12.43 -30.58
N THR A 366 -1.71 -11.60 -31.62
CA THR A 366 -1.25 -11.98 -32.94
C THR A 366 0.25 -11.71 -33.04
N LEU A 367 1.04 -12.75 -33.30
CA LEU A 367 2.48 -12.67 -33.55
C LEU A 367 2.74 -12.54 -35.04
N TYR A 368 3.57 -11.56 -35.43
CA TYR A 368 4.12 -11.44 -36.77
C TYR A 368 5.64 -11.68 -36.72
N GLU A 369 6.10 -12.72 -37.42
CA GLU A 369 7.52 -13.06 -37.55
C GLU A 369 7.97 -12.96 -39.00
N THR A 370 9.15 -12.40 -39.24
CA THR A 370 9.76 -12.41 -40.58
C THR A 370 10.62 -13.67 -40.71
N ILE A 371 10.18 -14.62 -41.54
CA ILE A 371 10.92 -15.83 -41.88
C ILE A 371 11.57 -15.63 -43.24
N ILE A 372 12.82 -16.05 -43.40
CA ILE A 372 13.49 -16.07 -44.70
C ILE A 372 13.20 -17.42 -45.36
N LYS A 373 12.46 -17.43 -46.46
CA LYS A 373 12.27 -18.63 -47.29
C LYS A 373 13.16 -18.55 -48.52
N THR A 374 14.09 -19.49 -48.63
CA THR A 374 14.93 -19.65 -49.83
C THR A 374 14.09 -20.26 -50.94
N HIS A 375 13.94 -19.53 -52.05
CA HIS A 375 13.29 -20.02 -53.27
C HIS A 375 14.33 -20.19 -54.37
N THR A 376 14.23 -21.29 -55.11
CA THR A 376 15.03 -21.49 -56.32
C THR A 376 14.36 -20.72 -57.46
N VAL A 377 15.02 -19.68 -57.97
CA VAL A 377 14.52 -18.88 -59.09
C VAL A 377 15.42 -19.10 -60.30
N MET A 378 14.81 -19.23 -61.48
CA MET A 378 15.53 -19.30 -62.75
C MET A 378 15.81 -17.86 -63.20
N ILE A 379 17.09 -17.49 -63.30
CA ILE A 379 17.49 -16.16 -63.77
C ILE A 379 18.29 -16.34 -65.06
N SER A 380 18.00 -15.52 -66.08
CA SER A 380 18.80 -15.48 -67.31
C SER A 380 20.12 -14.76 -67.05
N ASP A 381 21.22 -15.39 -67.45
CA ASP A 381 22.57 -14.88 -67.22
C ASP A 381 22.89 -13.78 -68.26
N ALA A 382 22.40 -12.57 -68.02
CA ALA A 382 22.70 -11.40 -68.86
C ALA A 382 23.78 -10.55 -68.19
N SER A 383 25.04 -11.01 -68.27
CA SER A 383 26.20 -10.15 -68.00
C SER A 383 26.70 -9.51 -69.30
N ASN A 384 26.54 -8.19 -69.36
CA ASN A 384 27.18 -7.19 -70.22
C ASN A 384 26.41 -6.70 -71.46
N GLU A 385 25.96 -5.44 -71.34
CA GLU A 385 26.05 -4.33 -72.30
C GLU A 385 25.82 -4.67 -73.79
N ALA A 386 24.62 -4.38 -74.30
CA ALA A 386 24.45 -3.37 -75.37
C ALA A 386 22.98 -3.30 -75.85
N GLU A 387 22.71 -2.14 -76.44
CA GLU A 387 21.50 -1.59 -77.00
C GLU A 387 20.76 -2.47 -78.04
N ASP A 388 19.45 -2.17 -78.12
CA ASP A 388 18.57 -2.24 -79.30
C ASP A 388 18.05 -3.59 -79.82
N TYR A 389 16.72 -3.69 -79.68
CA TYR A 389 15.69 -4.41 -80.44
C TYR A 389 16.07 -5.62 -81.31
N CYS A 390 15.55 -6.77 -80.84
CA CYS A 390 14.75 -7.74 -81.60
C CYS A 390 15.37 -8.38 -82.85
N ASP A 391 16.20 -9.40 -82.61
CA ASP A 391 16.06 -10.69 -83.30
C ASP A 391 16.04 -11.78 -82.21
N ILE A 392 14.84 -12.32 -81.96
CA ILE A 392 14.61 -13.38 -80.97
C ILE A 392 14.91 -14.70 -81.67
N ASP A 393 16.09 -15.27 -81.44
CA ASP A 393 16.36 -16.71 -81.51
C ASP A 393 17.68 -16.97 -80.79
N GLY A 394 17.61 -17.13 -79.47
CA GLY A 394 18.77 -17.39 -78.63
C GLY A 394 18.36 -18.08 -77.34
N ASP A 395 18.78 -19.34 -77.21
CA ASP A 395 18.61 -20.20 -76.04
C ASP A 395 19.30 -19.56 -74.83
N HIS A 396 18.57 -18.75 -74.05
CA HIS A 396 19.12 -18.13 -72.85
C HIS A 396 19.36 -19.22 -71.80
N ASN A 397 20.61 -19.51 -71.49
CA ASN A 397 20.99 -20.39 -70.38
C ASN A 397 20.39 -19.83 -69.08
N LEU A 398 19.33 -20.49 -68.58
CA LEU A 398 18.74 -20.19 -67.30
C LEU A 398 19.59 -20.84 -66.20
N VAL A 399 20.12 -20.02 -65.30
CA VAL A 399 20.87 -20.50 -64.13
C VAL A 399 19.92 -20.55 -62.93
N GLN A 400 19.88 -21.70 -62.25
CA GLN A 400 19.20 -21.82 -60.96
C GLN A 400 19.99 -21.04 -59.91
N LYS A 401 19.36 -20.03 -59.32
CA LYS A 401 19.93 -19.30 -58.19
C LYS A 401 18.98 -19.38 -57.00
N GLU A 402 19.52 -19.75 -55.85
CA GLU A 402 18.81 -19.67 -54.59
C GLU A 402 18.73 -18.19 -54.16
N VAL A 403 17.51 -17.70 -53.97
CA VAL A 403 17.23 -16.33 -53.56
C VAL A 403 16.38 -16.38 -52.30
N ASP A 404 16.82 -15.65 -51.28
CA ASP A 404 16.15 -15.54 -49.99
C ASP A 404 15.03 -14.50 -50.07
N PHE A 405 13.78 -14.93 -49.86
CA PHE A 405 12.62 -14.05 -49.78
C PHE A 405 12.14 -13.92 -48.33
N PRO A 406 12.06 -12.69 -47.76
CA PRO A 406 11.45 -12.47 -46.47
C PRO A 406 9.92 -12.60 -46.57
N GLU A 407 9.33 -13.50 -45.79
CA GLU A 407 7.89 -13.69 -45.67
C GLU A 407 7.46 -13.41 -44.23
N ILE A 408 6.35 -12.68 -44.07
CA ILE A 408 5.77 -12.41 -42.74
C ILE A 408 4.77 -13.53 -42.44
N VAL A 409 5.02 -14.27 -41.36
CA VAL A 409 4.15 -15.32 -40.87
C VAL A 409 3.34 -14.76 -39.70
N GLU A 410 2.02 -14.87 -39.83
CA GLU A 410 1.06 -14.50 -38.79
C GLU A 410 0.67 -15.75 -37.98
N SER A 411 0.71 -15.67 -36.66
CA SER A 411 0.36 -16.77 -35.77
C SER A 411 -0.40 -16.28 -34.54
N GLN A 412 -1.44 -17.00 -34.14
CA GLN A 412 -2.17 -16.74 -32.90
C GLN A 412 -1.45 -17.40 -31.74
N VAL A 413 -1.00 -16.60 -30.77
CA VAL A 413 -0.23 -17.08 -29.62
C VAL A 413 -0.70 -16.44 -28.32
N THR A 414 -0.51 -17.16 -27.22
CA THR A 414 -0.63 -16.62 -25.87
C THR A 414 0.76 -16.20 -25.40
N VAL A 415 0.96 -14.90 -25.18
CA VAL A 415 2.14 -14.33 -24.52
C VAL A 415 1.97 -14.45 -23.01
N VAL A 416 2.95 -15.07 -22.36
CA VAL A 416 3.10 -15.10 -20.91
C VAL A 416 4.35 -14.32 -20.54
N LEU A 417 4.19 -13.27 -19.74
CA LEU A 417 5.28 -12.45 -19.22
C LEU A 417 5.66 -12.90 -17.81
N PHE A 418 6.92 -13.29 -17.64
CA PHE A 418 7.56 -13.47 -16.35
C PHE A 418 8.56 -12.32 -16.09
N ASN A 419 9.04 -12.21 -14.86
CA ASN A 419 10.03 -11.20 -14.46
C ASN A 419 11.40 -11.34 -15.15
N ASP A 420 11.71 -12.50 -15.74
CA ASP A 420 13.00 -12.82 -16.34
C ASP A 420 12.89 -13.25 -17.83
N ILE A 421 11.78 -13.87 -18.21
CA ILE A 421 11.52 -14.37 -19.57
C ILE A 421 10.15 -13.97 -20.10
N VAL A 422 10.00 -14.00 -21.42
CA VAL A 422 8.70 -14.05 -22.10
C VAL A 422 8.56 -15.43 -22.72
N LEU A 423 7.40 -16.06 -22.51
CA LEU A 423 7.05 -17.38 -23.02
C LEU A 423 5.86 -17.24 -23.98
N LEU A 424 6.04 -17.69 -25.22
CA LEU A 424 5.00 -17.77 -26.23
C LEU A 424 4.45 -19.20 -26.28
N LEU A 425 3.14 -19.32 -26.15
CA LEU A 425 2.39 -20.57 -26.21
C LEU A 425 1.41 -20.54 -27.39
N THR A 426 1.10 -21.69 -27.95
CA THR A 426 0.09 -21.83 -29.01
C THR A 426 -0.90 -22.95 -28.67
N ALA A 427 -2.14 -22.81 -29.13
CA ALA A 427 -3.12 -23.90 -29.10
C ALA A 427 -2.90 -24.89 -30.25
N ASP A 428 -2.14 -24.51 -31.29
CA ASP A 428 -1.89 -25.33 -32.48
C ASP A 428 -0.65 -26.22 -32.31
N VAL A 429 -0.87 -27.54 -32.29
CA VAL A 429 0.20 -28.56 -32.17
C VAL A 429 1.19 -28.47 -33.33
N ALA A 430 0.71 -28.18 -34.55
CA ALA A 430 1.54 -28.14 -35.75
C ALA A 430 2.52 -26.96 -35.71
N ALA A 431 2.07 -25.81 -35.20
CA ALA A 431 2.90 -24.62 -35.01
C ALA A 431 4.02 -24.81 -33.97
N SER A 432 3.76 -25.61 -32.92
CA SER A 432 4.78 -25.98 -31.92
C SER A 432 5.86 -26.92 -32.49
N ILE A 433 5.47 -27.95 -33.23
CA ILE A 433 6.39 -28.94 -33.80
C ILE A 433 7.35 -28.31 -34.82
N TRP A 434 6.88 -27.33 -35.60
CA TRP A 434 7.71 -26.61 -36.58
C TRP A 434 8.88 -25.85 -35.94
N ASN A 435 8.67 -25.25 -34.76
CA ASN A 435 9.68 -24.45 -34.07
C ASN A 435 10.67 -25.26 -33.21
N VAL A 436 10.29 -26.47 -32.75
CA VAL A 436 11.17 -27.33 -31.93
C VAL A 436 12.11 -28.19 -32.79
N GLY A 437 12.04 -28.10 -34.13
CA GLY A 437 13.00 -28.74 -35.04
C GLY A 437 12.84 -30.25 -35.23
N LEU A 438 11.73 -30.84 -34.74
CA LEU A 438 11.38 -32.25 -34.96
C LEU A 438 10.75 -32.43 -36.36
N LYS A 439 11.57 -32.72 -37.38
CA LYS A 439 11.07 -33.21 -38.68
C LYS A 439 10.58 -34.66 -38.55
N LEU A 440 9.31 -34.85 -38.18
CA LEU A 440 8.61 -36.11 -38.40
C LEU A 440 7.57 -35.91 -39.53
N PHE A 441 7.64 -36.82 -40.51
CA PHE A 441 7.03 -36.80 -41.82
C PHE A 441 5.65 -36.14 -41.95
N SER A 442 5.51 -35.34 -43.00
CA SER A 442 4.24 -34.80 -43.50
C SER A 442 3.25 -35.91 -43.86
N SER A 443 1.97 -35.51 -43.88
CA SER A 443 0.79 -36.15 -44.50
C SER A 443 0.01 -37.15 -43.63
N VAL A 444 -1.03 -36.66 -42.95
CA VAL A 444 -2.40 -37.19 -43.01
C VAL A 444 -3.35 -36.02 -42.75
N GLY A 445 -4.18 -35.67 -43.74
CA GLY A 445 -5.29 -34.75 -43.55
C GLY A 445 -6.33 -35.36 -42.62
N LEU A 446 -6.59 -34.70 -41.50
CA LEU A 446 -7.77 -34.91 -40.68
C LEU A 446 -8.16 -33.56 -40.06
N ALA A 447 -9.00 -32.83 -40.79
CA ALA A 447 -9.85 -31.81 -40.19
C ALA A 447 -10.78 -32.52 -39.19
N LYS A 448 -10.45 -32.45 -37.91
CA LYS A 448 -11.39 -32.73 -36.82
C LYS A 448 -11.17 -31.68 -35.74
N GLU A 449 -12.24 -30.97 -35.42
CA GLU A 449 -12.38 -30.12 -34.25
C GLU A 449 -11.85 -30.87 -33.02
N GLN A 450 -10.66 -30.51 -32.56
CA GLN A 450 -10.12 -30.98 -31.29
C GLN A 450 -10.45 -29.93 -30.23
N LYS A 451 -11.29 -30.32 -29.28
CA LYS A 451 -11.41 -29.63 -28.00
C LYS A 451 -10.00 -29.56 -27.39
N TYR A 452 -9.41 -28.37 -27.31
CA TYR A 452 -8.04 -28.17 -26.85
C TYR A 452 -7.92 -28.52 -25.35
N GLU A 453 -7.11 -29.54 -25.02
CA GLU A 453 -6.83 -29.99 -23.64
C GLU A 453 -5.55 -29.38 -23.02
N GLY A 454 -4.86 -28.44 -23.69
CA GLY A 454 -3.63 -27.81 -23.17
C GLY A 454 -2.96 -26.85 -24.16
N PHE A 455 -1.89 -26.17 -23.71
CA PHE A 455 -1.05 -25.30 -24.53
C PHE A 455 0.20 -26.04 -25.02
N TYR A 456 0.75 -25.62 -26.15
CA TYR A 456 2.03 -26.11 -26.65
C TYR A 456 3.06 -24.98 -26.64
N TYR A 457 4.30 -25.31 -26.28
CA TYR A 457 5.42 -24.39 -26.34
C TYR A 457 5.63 -23.90 -27.78
N TYR A 458 5.70 -22.59 -27.98
CA TYR A 458 6.00 -22.00 -29.29
C TYR A 458 7.43 -21.42 -29.30
N LYS A 459 7.75 -20.53 -28.36
CA LYS A 459 9.05 -19.85 -28.26
C LYS A 459 9.25 -19.25 -26.88
N HIS A 460 10.48 -18.98 -26.47
CA HIS A 460 10.77 -18.14 -25.30
C HIS A 460 12.00 -17.28 -25.54
N PHE A 461 12.14 -16.21 -24.75
CA PHE A 461 13.34 -15.37 -24.75
C PHE A 461 13.51 -14.67 -23.42
N LYS A 462 14.77 -14.38 -23.06
CA LYS A 462 15.11 -13.65 -21.83
C LYS A 462 14.91 -12.16 -22.04
N LEU A 463 14.30 -11.48 -21.06
CA LEU A 463 14.07 -10.04 -21.11
C LEU A 463 15.39 -9.25 -21.20
N CYS A 464 16.48 -9.76 -20.64
CA CYS A 464 17.79 -9.11 -20.72
C CYS A 464 18.39 -9.09 -22.14
N LYS A 465 17.94 -9.97 -23.04
CA LYS A 465 18.49 -10.16 -24.39
C LYS A 465 17.72 -9.44 -25.50
N VAL A 466 16.70 -8.66 -25.14
CA VAL A 466 15.82 -7.99 -26.11
C VAL A 466 15.67 -6.50 -25.83
N ASN A 467 15.29 -5.74 -26.84
CA ASN A 467 14.76 -4.39 -26.73
C ASN A 467 13.28 -4.41 -27.12
N ILE A 468 12.46 -3.69 -26.37
CA ILE A 468 11.01 -3.67 -26.55
C ILE A 468 10.61 -2.22 -26.84
N GLU A 469 9.98 -1.99 -27.98
CA GLU A 469 9.57 -0.67 -28.43
C GLU A 469 8.08 -0.66 -28.83
N LYS A 470 7.39 0.46 -28.63
CA LYS A 470 6.01 0.61 -29.13
C LYS A 470 6.04 0.78 -30.65
N ALA A 471 5.22 0.00 -31.35
CA ALA A 471 4.98 0.16 -32.78
C ALA A 471 3.65 0.90 -33.02
N GLN A 472 3.29 1.09 -34.30
CA GLN A 472 2.01 1.69 -34.68
C GLN A 472 0.82 0.84 -34.19
N GLU A 473 -0.33 1.49 -33.96
CA GLU A 473 -1.57 0.84 -33.49
C GLU A 473 -1.43 0.15 -32.11
N THR A 474 -1.90 -1.09 -31.98
CA THR A 474 -1.87 -1.94 -30.78
C THR A 474 -0.66 -2.89 -30.78
N CYS A 475 0.40 -2.55 -31.52
CA CYS A 475 1.57 -3.41 -31.70
C CYS A 475 2.74 -3.04 -30.78
N VAL A 476 3.52 -4.05 -30.41
CA VAL A 476 4.83 -3.93 -29.74
C VAL A 476 5.88 -4.62 -30.59
N GLN A 477 6.97 -3.92 -30.87
CA GLN A 477 8.15 -4.43 -31.57
C GLN A 477 9.11 -5.03 -30.54
N ILE A 478 9.64 -6.21 -30.83
CA ILE A 478 10.69 -6.85 -30.04
C ILE A 478 11.89 -7.12 -30.93
N GLU A 479 13.01 -6.51 -30.58
CA GLU A 479 14.29 -6.66 -31.26
C GLU A 479 15.23 -7.51 -30.40
N PHE A 480 15.89 -8.49 -31.02
CA PHE A 480 16.81 -9.37 -30.32
C PHE A 480 18.23 -8.84 -30.48
N ASN A 481 19.00 -8.87 -29.39
CA ASN A 481 20.41 -8.43 -29.42
C ASN A 481 21.33 -9.45 -30.12
N GLU A 482 20.83 -10.65 -30.44
CA GLU A 482 21.60 -11.75 -31.04
C GLU A 482 21.42 -11.79 -32.57
N LYS A 483 22.50 -12.06 -33.31
CA LYS A 483 22.59 -11.90 -34.78
C LYS A 483 21.66 -12.79 -35.62
N GLU A 484 21.05 -13.83 -35.05
CA GLU A 484 20.26 -14.83 -35.79
C GLU A 484 18.75 -14.51 -35.84
N LEU A 485 18.24 -13.65 -34.97
CA LEU A 485 16.81 -13.27 -34.90
C LEU A 485 16.64 -11.79 -35.26
N LYS A 486 15.96 -11.50 -36.37
CA LYS A 486 15.86 -10.13 -36.91
C LYS A 486 14.97 -9.22 -36.05
N SER A 487 13.73 -9.62 -35.81
CA SER A 487 12.76 -8.90 -34.96
C SER A 487 11.41 -9.64 -34.99
N MET A 488 10.52 -9.36 -34.04
CA MET A 488 9.12 -9.81 -34.09
C MET A 488 8.16 -8.72 -33.62
N GLN A 489 6.90 -8.83 -34.02
CA GLN A 489 5.82 -7.93 -33.60
C GLN A 489 4.71 -8.69 -32.88
N LEU A 490 4.26 -8.14 -31.76
CA LEU A 490 3.09 -8.61 -31.02
C LEU A 490 1.97 -7.60 -31.17
N LYS A 491 0.84 -8.00 -31.77
CA LYS A 491 -0.36 -7.18 -31.87
C LYS A 491 -1.38 -7.61 -30.82
N PHE A 492 -1.71 -6.69 -29.93
CA PHE A 492 -2.68 -6.88 -28.85
C PHE A 492 -4.09 -6.51 -29.32
N ILE A 493 -5.08 -6.99 -28.57
CA ILE A 493 -6.51 -6.77 -28.84
C ILE A 493 -6.87 -5.28 -28.76
N ASP A 494 -6.31 -4.56 -27.79
CA ASP A 494 -6.61 -3.15 -27.55
C ASP A 494 -5.39 -2.37 -27.04
N GLU A 495 -5.47 -1.05 -27.13
CA GLU A 495 -4.38 -0.15 -26.73
C GLU A 495 -4.04 -0.23 -25.25
N LYS A 496 -5.05 -0.41 -24.39
CA LYS A 496 -4.85 -0.45 -22.93
C LYS A 496 -4.10 -1.72 -22.53
N THR A 497 -4.50 -2.90 -23.03
CA THR A 497 -3.78 -4.15 -22.74
C THR A 497 -2.35 -4.13 -23.27
N ARG A 498 -2.13 -3.54 -24.44
CA ARG A 498 -0.80 -3.27 -25.00
C ARG A 498 0.04 -2.36 -24.10
N ASP A 499 -0.53 -1.25 -23.62
CA ASP A 499 0.18 -0.28 -22.79
C ASP A 499 0.53 -0.87 -21.42
N ASP A 500 -0.42 -1.54 -20.76
CA ASP A 500 -0.21 -2.22 -19.48
C ASP A 500 0.90 -3.28 -19.61
N TRP A 501 0.89 -4.08 -20.69
CA TRP A 501 1.93 -5.08 -20.92
C TRP A 501 3.30 -4.44 -21.20
N PHE A 502 3.34 -3.41 -22.05
CA PHE A 502 4.57 -2.73 -22.45
C PHE A 502 5.28 -2.08 -21.27
N GLU A 503 4.55 -1.35 -20.42
CA GLU A 503 5.13 -0.67 -19.25
C GLU A 503 5.79 -1.68 -18.30
N ILE A 504 5.12 -2.82 -18.04
CA ILE A 504 5.67 -3.89 -17.20
C ILE A 504 6.89 -4.53 -17.85
N ALA A 505 6.80 -4.89 -19.13
CA ALA A 505 7.86 -5.60 -19.84
C ALA A 505 9.15 -4.77 -19.95
N VAL A 506 9.04 -3.45 -20.20
CA VAL A 506 10.19 -2.55 -20.30
C VAL A 506 10.87 -2.35 -18.94
N ASP A 507 10.11 -2.13 -17.86
CA ASP A 507 10.67 -1.97 -16.52
C ASP A 507 11.49 -3.23 -16.12
N TYR A 508 10.94 -4.42 -16.34
CA TYR A 508 11.66 -5.66 -16.03
C TYR A 508 12.81 -5.94 -17.00
N CYS A 509 12.70 -5.56 -18.28
CA CYS A 509 13.81 -5.60 -19.22
C CYS A 509 15.01 -4.78 -18.71
N GLU A 510 14.79 -3.55 -18.25
CA GLU A 510 15.85 -2.73 -17.68
C GLU A 510 16.43 -3.32 -16.39
N GLN A 511 15.58 -3.81 -15.48
CA GLN A 511 16.01 -4.41 -14.23
C GLN A 511 16.87 -5.66 -14.48
N GLN A 512 16.48 -6.52 -15.41
CA GLN A 512 17.23 -7.73 -15.76
C GLN A 512 18.56 -7.39 -16.45
N LYS A 513 18.60 -6.40 -17.34
CA LYS A 513 19.88 -5.91 -17.94
C LYS A 513 20.83 -5.38 -16.88
N LYS A 514 20.34 -4.60 -15.91
CA LYS A 514 21.14 -4.09 -14.77
C LYS A 514 21.66 -5.24 -13.90
N LEU A 515 20.82 -6.25 -13.65
CA LEU A 515 21.19 -7.42 -12.87
C LEU A 515 22.26 -8.25 -13.57
N GLU A 516 22.09 -8.54 -14.87
CA GLU A 516 23.04 -9.32 -15.66
C GLU A 516 24.40 -8.61 -15.76
N LYS A 517 24.41 -7.29 -15.99
CA LYS A 517 25.63 -6.48 -15.96
C LYS A 517 26.35 -6.58 -14.61
N SER A 518 25.62 -6.47 -13.50
CA SER A 518 26.16 -6.61 -12.15
C SER A 518 26.74 -8.02 -11.90
N LEU A 519 26.09 -9.06 -12.42
CA LEU A 519 26.58 -10.44 -12.34
C LEU A 519 27.83 -10.66 -13.19
N GLU A 520 27.91 -10.08 -14.39
CA GLU A 520 29.11 -10.10 -15.24
C GLU A 520 30.28 -9.37 -14.59
N GLU A 521 30.06 -8.20 -14.01
CA GLU A 521 31.08 -7.45 -13.26
C GLU A 521 31.65 -8.27 -12.07
N ARG A 522 30.78 -9.05 -11.40
CA ARG A 522 31.19 -9.97 -10.33
C ARG A 522 31.95 -11.18 -10.87
N ARG A 523 31.49 -11.80 -11.97
CA ARG A 523 32.15 -12.95 -12.61
C ARG A 523 33.51 -12.60 -13.17
N ASN A 524 33.67 -11.40 -13.73
CA ASN A 524 34.91 -10.93 -14.34
C ASN A 524 35.94 -10.42 -13.30
N GLY A 525 35.69 -10.60 -12.00
CA GLY A 525 36.59 -10.18 -10.92
C GLY A 525 36.77 -8.65 -10.80
N LEU A 526 36.02 -7.87 -11.59
CA LEU A 526 36.07 -6.42 -11.61
C LEU A 526 35.63 -5.84 -10.26
N PHE A 527 34.69 -6.50 -9.58
CA PHE A 527 34.26 -6.16 -8.23
C PHE A 527 35.41 -6.26 -7.20
N LEU A 528 36.20 -7.33 -7.23
CA LEU A 528 37.34 -7.52 -6.33
C LEU A 528 38.47 -6.52 -6.65
N ARG A 529 38.72 -6.25 -7.94
CA ARG A 529 39.68 -5.21 -8.38
C ARG A 529 39.24 -3.80 -7.97
N ASN A 530 37.97 -3.44 -8.16
CA ASN A 530 37.45 -2.13 -7.76
C ASN A 530 37.50 -1.94 -6.24
N ILE A 531 37.23 -2.98 -5.45
CA ILE A 531 37.41 -2.95 -4.00
C ILE A 531 38.89 -2.80 -3.63
N GLN A 532 39.80 -3.55 -4.27
CA GLN A 532 41.24 -3.44 -4.03
C GLN A 532 41.76 -2.04 -4.40
N ASP A 533 41.33 -1.47 -5.52
CA ASP A 533 41.68 -0.13 -5.97
C ASP A 533 41.09 0.95 -5.07
N GLU A 534 39.86 0.78 -4.57
CA GLU A 534 39.25 1.71 -3.61
C GLU A 534 39.92 1.65 -2.23
N ILE A 535 40.33 0.47 -1.78
CA ILE A 535 41.17 0.30 -0.59
C ILE A 535 42.54 0.96 -0.80
N LEU A 536 43.15 0.80 -1.98
CA LEU A 536 44.42 1.47 -2.32
C LEU A 536 44.26 3.00 -2.31
N ARG A 537 43.19 3.53 -2.93
CA ARG A 537 42.87 4.98 -2.96
C ARG A 537 42.65 5.54 -1.55
N ARG A 538 41.96 4.81 -0.68
CA ARG A 538 41.76 5.19 0.73
C ARG A 538 43.07 5.17 1.53
N ASN A 539 44.00 4.27 1.19
CA ASN A 539 45.31 4.21 1.82
C ASN A 539 46.27 5.29 1.30
N THR A 540 46.19 5.67 0.02
CA THR A 540 46.95 6.80 -0.53
C THR A 540 46.41 8.16 -0.11
N SER A 541 45.12 8.26 0.23
CA SER A 541 44.51 9.48 0.79
C SER A 541 44.78 9.65 2.30
N LYS A 542 45.33 8.64 2.97
CA LYS A 542 45.72 8.66 4.39
C LYS A 542 47.23 8.85 4.62
N LYS A 543 48.04 8.81 3.57
CA LYS A 543 49.42 9.31 3.56
C LYS A 543 49.42 10.73 3.04
#